data_AF-A0A5S4YES8-F1
#
_entry.id   AF-A0A5S4YES8-F1
#
_cell.length_a   1.000
_cell.length_b   1.000
_cell.length_c   1.000
_cell.angle_alpha   90.00
_cell.angle_beta   90.00
_cell.angle_gamma   90.00
#
_symmetry.space_group_name_H-M   'P 1'
#
loop_
_entity.id
_entity.type
_entity.pdbx_description
1 polymer ?
#
loop_
_entity_poly.entity_id
_entity_poly.type
_entity_poly.pdbx_seq_one_letter_code
_entity_poly.pdbx_strand_id
1 'polypeptide(L)'
;MKLSRRTILQGAGSLPFAVASLRIEALAQTAPAAQGSEVPPILFVHGNGDYDALWMTALWRMESNGIARERMLAINFTDPNARSDDKVEQANRSSTEDQRRELTAAITELKRRSGAPRVALVGSSRGGYAIRNVIRNGGAADVSHAVLCGTPNHGVFATDDTPGSEFNGRGAFLRGLNEGESEVTPGVAFLTLRSDGMDKYAQPDGRFIGKPGVPTGVTAEGPELKGATNLVLGALDHREVAFHPRAFREIYKFIAGREPARIAIMPEQNVRLSGLVTGTPGGVSTNRPVAGATVDIFRVEPETGERKGGAVHSSKTGADGRWGPAEVDAASSLEFVLTSPDAPITHFYRSPFPRSSDVVHLRAARPLGPADKDAGAVVIMSRPRGYFGLPRDVVLFDGREPADVKPGVPTDATATLRLSAAEIGRNVVAQFNEERIVARVWPASENRIAIAELTY
;
A
#
# COMPACT_ATOMS: atom_id res chain seq x y z
N MET A 1 -74.98 -21.01 48.20
CA MET A 1 -75.65 -19.70 48.01
C MET A 1 -75.53 -19.27 46.55
N LYS A 2 -76.53 -18.54 46.02
CA LYS A 2 -76.66 -18.02 44.63
C LYS A 2 -76.60 -19.07 43.50
N LEU A 3 -77.70 -19.17 42.74
CA LEU A 3 -77.87 -20.10 41.61
C LEU A 3 -78.41 -19.37 40.36
N SER A 4 -77.61 -19.35 39.29
CA SER A 4 -78.03 -19.58 37.89
C SER A 4 -78.91 -18.57 37.09
N ARG A 5 -78.85 -18.77 35.75
CA ARG A 5 -79.88 -18.64 34.67
C ARG A 5 -79.98 -17.38 33.78
N ARG A 6 -79.69 -17.64 32.49
CA ARG A 6 -80.40 -17.23 31.23
C ARG A 6 -80.34 -15.73 30.82
N THR A 7 -80.46 -15.35 29.53
CA THR A 7 -80.54 -16.07 28.21
C THR A 7 -79.53 -15.38 27.23
N ILE A 8 -79.46 -15.38 25.87
CA ILE A 8 -80.17 -15.80 24.62
C ILE A 8 -79.02 -16.18 23.63
N LEU A 9 -78.93 -17.21 22.76
CA LEU A 9 -79.76 -18.34 22.25
C LEU A 9 -80.57 -18.08 20.95
N GLN A 10 -80.19 -18.76 19.84
CA GLN A 10 -80.71 -18.74 18.43
C GLN A 10 -80.05 -17.72 17.48
N GLY A 11 -79.75 -18.02 16.19
CA GLY A 11 -79.76 -19.32 15.49
C GLY A 11 -79.57 -19.25 13.95
N ALA A 12 -79.07 -20.34 13.35
CA ALA A 12 -78.93 -20.65 11.89
C ALA A 12 -77.99 -19.76 11.01
N GLY A 13 -77.41 -20.23 9.89
CA GLY A 13 -77.23 -21.63 9.44
C GLY A 13 -77.08 -21.88 7.92
N SER A 14 -75.85 -22.05 7.40
CA SER A 14 -75.46 -22.60 6.07
C SER A 14 -73.92 -22.74 6.01
N LEU A 15 -73.27 -23.87 5.64
CA LEU A 15 -73.07 -24.49 4.30
C LEU A 15 -72.26 -23.62 3.30
N PRO A 16 -71.36 -24.21 2.46
CA PRO A 16 -70.32 -25.22 2.76
C PRO A 16 -68.94 -24.85 2.14
N PHE A 17 -68.04 -25.83 1.95
CA PHE A 17 -66.71 -25.72 1.35
C PHE A 17 -66.60 -24.88 0.06
N ALA A 18 -65.55 -24.05 -0.02
CA ALA A 18 -64.97 -23.58 -1.27
C ALA A 18 -63.45 -23.84 -1.27
N VAL A 19 -62.97 -24.75 -2.11
CA VAL A 19 -61.53 -25.01 -2.27
C VAL A 19 -60.94 -23.96 -3.20
N ALA A 20 -60.22 -23.00 -2.63
CA ALA A 20 -59.49 -22.00 -3.41
C ALA A 20 -58.24 -22.63 -4.04
N SER A 21 -58.30 -22.94 -5.33
CA SER A 21 -57.15 -23.45 -6.09
C SER A 21 -56.02 -22.42 -6.15
N LEU A 22 -55.03 -22.57 -5.28
CA LEU A 22 -53.79 -21.80 -5.32
C LEU A 22 -53.07 -22.06 -6.65
N ARG A 23 -53.17 -21.09 -7.57
CA ARG A 23 -52.30 -21.05 -8.74
C ARG A 23 -50.89 -20.81 -8.24
N ILE A 24 -50.01 -21.80 -8.41
CA ILE A 24 -48.57 -21.58 -8.34
C ILE A 24 -48.21 -20.78 -9.60
N GLU A 25 -48.21 -19.46 -9.48
CA GLU A 25 -47.56 -18.62 -10.47
C GLU A 25 -46.07 -18.95 -10.42
N ALA A 26 -45.57 -19.54 -11.51
CA ALA A 26 -44.15 -19.84 -11.62
C ALA A 26 -43.38 -18.52 -11.53
N LEU A 27 -42.57 -18.36 -10.47
CA LEU A 27 -41.70 -17.19 -10.36
C LEU A 27 -40.87 -17.12 -11.63
N ALA A 28 -41.05 -16.03 -12.39
CA ALA A 28 -40.24 -15.77 -13.56
C ALA A 28 -38.77 -15.79 -13.10
N GLN A 29 -37.99 -16.73 -13.63
CA GLN A 29 -36.56 -16.76 -13.39
C GLN A 29 -36.02 -15.41 -13.89
N THR A 30 -35.59 -14.56 -12.96
CA THR A 30 -34.87 -13.33 -13.29
C THR A 30 -33.69 -13.75 -14.16
N ALA A 31 -33.67 -13.28 -15.41
CA ALA A 31 -32.57 -13.55 -16.31
C ALA A 31 -31.25 -13.27 -15.58
N PRO A 32 -30.21 -14.11 -15.72
CA PRO A 32 -28.96 -13.91 -15.01
C PRO A 32 -28.48 -12.49 -15.27
N ALA A 33 -28.29 -11.72 -14.19
CA ALA A 33 -27.86 -10.33 -14.30
C ALA A 33 -26.65 -10.27 -15.23
N ALA A 34 -26.75 -9.44 -16.28
CA ALA A 34 -25.81 -9.42 -17.39
C ALA A 34 -24.38 -9.45 -16.84
N GLN A 35 -23.59 -10.46 -17.22
CA GLN A 35 -22.29 -10.74 -16.62
C GLN A 35 -21.48 -9.45 -16.57
N GLY A 36 -21.29 -8.92 -15.35
CA GLY A 36 -20.73 -7.59 -15.17
C GLY A 36 -19.38 -7.53 -15.86
N SER A 37 -19.21 -6.55 -16.76
CA SER A 37 -18.06 -6.46 -17.67
C SER A 37 -16.77 -6.76 -16.94
N GLU A 38 -16.06 -7.81 -17.37
CA GLU A 38 -14.96 -8.39 -16.61
C GLU A 38 -13.94 -7.31 -16.25
N VAL A 39 -13.64 -7.18 -14.95
CA VAL A 39 -12.76 -6.12 -14.43
C VAL A 39 -11.41 -6.19 -15.16
N PRO A 40 -10.95 -5.09 -15.79
CA PRO A 40 -9.70 -5.11 -16.55
C PRO A 40 -8.52 -5.47 -15.63
N PRO A 41 -7.50 -6.19 -16.14
CA PRO A 41 -6.33 -6.54 -15.34
C PRO A 41 -5.67 -5.30 -14.75
N ILE A 42 -5.27 -5.36 -13.48
CA ILE A 42 -4.84 -4.18 -12.72
C ILE A 42 -3.32 -4.21 -12.49
N LEU A 43 -2.64 -3.16 -12.94
CA LEU A 43 -1.22 -2.93 -12.69
C LEU A 43 -1.03 -1.81 -11.67
N PHE A 44 -0.46 -2.17 -10.52
CA PHE A 44 -0.16 -1.26 -9.42
C PHE A 44 1.28 -0.73 -9.52
N VAL A 45 1.49 0.57 -9.31
CA VAL A 45 2.71 1.31 -9.64
C VAL A 45 3.14 2.15 -8.44
N HIS A 46 4.26 1.80 -7.79
CA HIS A 46 4.69 2.43 -6.53
C HIS A 46 5.31 3.83 -6.68
N GLY A 47 5.55 4.51 -5.55
CA GLY A 47 6.11 5.87 -5.48
C GLY A 47 7.63 5.97 -5.58
N ASN A 48 8.15 7.19 -5.41
CA ASN A 48 9.59 7.46 -5.46
C ASN A 48 10.32 6.81 -4.27
N GLY A 49 11.29 5.93 -4.55
CA GLY A 49 12.06 5.23 -3.51
C GLY A 49 11.29 4.09 -2.83
N ASP A 50 10.02 3.88 -3.19
CA ASP A 50 9.18 2.78 -2.71
C ASP A 50 9.40 1.49 -3.55
N TYR A 51 8.58 0.48 -3.28
CA TYR A 51 8.62 -0.85 -3.88
C TYR A 51 7.21 -1.45 -3.95
N ASP A 52 7.04 -2.48 -4.77
CA ASP A 52 5.75 -3.14 -5.06
C ASP A 52 4.94 -3.57 -3.82
N ALA A 53 5.61 -4.06 -2.78
CA ALA A 53 5.03 -4.59 -1.55
C ALA A 53 4.10 -3.62 -0.81
N LEU A 54 4.21 -2.30 -1.04
CA LEU A 54 3.28 -1.33 -0.45
C LEU A 54 1.83 -1.62 -0.90
N TRP A 55 1.63 -2.16 -2.11
CA TRP A 55 0.32 -2.57 -2.61
C TRP A 55 -0.22 -3.89 -2.05
N MET A 56 0.52 -4.62 -1.21
CA MET A 56 0.12 -5.95 -0.69
C MET A 56 -1.29 -5.96 -0.07
N THR A 57 -1.64 -4.97 0.75
CA THR A 57 -2.99 -4.89 1.34
C THR A 57 -4.07 -4.48 0.35
N ALA A 58 -3.73 -3.78 -0.75
CA ALA A 58 -4.65 -3.51 -1.85
C ALA A 58 -4.91 -4.77 -2.69
N LEU A 59 -3.85 -5.54 -3.03
CA LEU A 59 -3.97 -6.84 -3.72
C LEU A 59 -4.86 -7.80 -2.92
N TRP A 60 -4.62 -7.96 -1.62
CA TRP A 60 -5.46 -8.78 -0.75
C TRP A 60 -6.91 -8.31 -0.64
N ARG A 61 -7.17 -7.00 -0.64
CA ARG A 61 -8.53 -6.44 -0.66
C ARG A 61 -9.21 -6.66 -2.02
N MET A 62 -8.48 -6.60 -3.14
CA MET A 62 -8.97 -6.95 -4.48
C MET A 62 -9.37 -8.43 -4.58
N GLU A 63 -8.51 -9.35 -4.11
CA GLU A 63 -8.81 -10.79 -4.03
C GLU A 63 -10.03 -11.09 -3.16
N SER A 64 -10.13 -10.43 -2.00
CA SER A 64 -11.27 -10.51 -1.08
C SER A 64 -12.59 -9.99 -1.69
N ASN A 65 -12.51 -9.36 -2.86
CA ASN A 65 -13.62 -8.85 -3.67
C ASN A 65 -13.65 -9.48 -5.09
N GLY A 66 -13.06 -10.67 -5.27
CA GLY A 66 -13.23 -11.50 -6.46
C GLY A 66 -12.32 -11.18 -7.64
N ILE A 67 -11.30 -10.33 -7.48
CA ILE A 67 -10.29 -10.12 -8.53
C ILE A 67 -9.22 -11.21 -8.41
N ALA A 68 -9.05 -12.02 -9.46
CA ALA A 68 -8.10 -13.13 -9.45
C ALA A 68 -6.64 -12.64 -9.53
N ARG A 69 -5.73 -13.31 -8.79
CA ARG A 69 -4.33 -12.87 -8.58
C ARG A 69 -3.55 -12.77 -9.90
N GLU A 70 -3.79 -13.68 -10.83
CA GLU A 70 -3.15 -13.72 -12.14
C GLU A 70 -3.55 -12.55 -13.06
N ARG A 71 -4.69 -11.90 -12.80
CA ARG A 71 -5.12 -10.64 -13.45
C ARG A 71 -4.57 -9.39 -12.77
N MET A 72 -3.73 -9.54 -11.75
CA MET A 72 -3.05 -8.43 -11.10
C MET A 72 -1.53 -8.55 -11.23
N LEU A 73 -0.87 -7.39 -11.17
CA LEU A 73 0.57 -7.25 -11.07
C LEU A 73 0.86 -5.98 -10.30
N ALA A 74 1.91 -5.97 -9.48
CA ALA A 74 2.54 -4.74 -9.02
C ALA A 74 3.92 -4.66 -9.70
N ILE A 75 4.25 -3.52 -10.31
CA ILE A 75 5.59 -3.31 -10.86
C ILE A 75 6.54 -2.89 -9.74
N ASN A 76 7.72 -3.50 -9.71
CA ASN A 76 8.81 -3.16 -8.81
C ASN A 76 9.94 -2.52 -9.64
N PHE A 77 9.98 -1.19 -9.72
CA PHE A 77 10.95 -0.48 -10.57
C PHE A 77 12.37 -0.66 -10.05
N THR A 78 13.30 -0.98 -10.95
CA THR A 78 14.68 -1.38 -10.64
C THR A 78 15.40 -0.36 -9.73
N ASP A 79 15.39 0.91 -10.15
CA ASP A 79 15.92 2.04 -9.38
C ASP A 79 14.76 3.01 -9.07
N PRO A 80 14.06 2.88 -7.93
CA PRO A 80 12.79 3.57 -7.67
C PRO A 80 12.94 5.07 -7.41
N ASN A 81 14.15 5.54 -7.11
CA ASN A 81 14.46 6.95 -6.86
C ASN A 81 14.69 7.71 -8.18
N ALA A 82 14.12 8.90 -8.28
CA ALA A 82 14.38 9.83 -9.38
C ALA A 82 15.81 10.39 -9.35
N ARG A 83 16.28 10.87 -10.50
CA ARG A 83 17.50 11.68 -10.63
C ARG A 83 17.23 13.12 -10.16
N SER A 84 18.27 13.84 -9.72
CA SER A 84 18.16 15.26 -9.34
C SER A 84 17.81 16.15 -10.54
N ASP A 85 18.40 15.85 -11.70
CA ASP A 85 18.02 16.34 -13.02
C ASP A 85 17.79 15.10 -13.89
N ASP A 86 16.64 15.03 -14.58
CA ASP A 86 16.22 13.84 -15.31
C ASP A 86 17.23 13.39 -16.39
N LYS A 87 17.90 14.37 -17.02
CA LYS A 87 18.82 14.17 -18.14
C LYS A 87 20.26 13.88 -17.71
N VAL A 88 20.59 14.11 -16.44
CA VAL A 88 21.94 13.85 -15.90
C VAL A 88 21.95 12.47 -15.26
N GLU A 89 22.81 11.57 -15.74
CA GLU A 89 22.95 10.25 -15.15
C GLU A 89 23.37 10.33 -13.68
N GLN A 90 22.72 9.53 -12.84
CA GLN A 90 22.99 9.47 -11.41
C GLN A 90 22.86 8.01 -10.97
N ALA A 91 23.89 7.48 -10.31
CA ALA A 91 23.91 6.08 -9.91
C ALA A 91 22.71 5.70 -9.03
N ASN A 92 22.20 4.48 -9.22
CA ASN A 92 21.08 3.92 -8.46
C ASN A 92 19.76 4.73 -8.57
N ARG A 93 19.57 5.49 -9.66
CA ARG A 93 18.43 6.38 -9.90
C ARG A 93 17.95 6.38 -11.36
N SER A 94 16.63 6.32 -11.53
CA SER A 94 15.95 6.25 -12.83
C SER A 94 15.49 7.62 -13.33
N SER A 95 15.54 7.80 -14.65
CA SER A 95 14.87 8.91 -15.36
C SER A 95 13.37 8.64 -15.55
N THR A 96 12.63 9.65 -16.01
CA THR A 96 11.24 9.54 -16.46
C THR A 96 11.09 8.55 -17.63
N GLU A 97 12.11 8.45 -18.50
CA GLU A 97 12.16 7.51 -19.62
C GLU A 97 12.44 6.07 -19.16
N ASP A 98 13.33 5.88 -18.17
CA ASP A 98 13.56 4.57 -17.56
C ASP A 98 12.27 4.01 -16.94
N GLN A 99 11.56 4.85 -16.17
CA GLN A 99 10.25 4.52 -15.60
C GLN A 99 9.21 4.22 -16.69
N ARG A 100 9.16 4.99 -17.78
CA ARG A 100 8.24 4.76 -18.91
C ARG A 100 8.51 3.42 -19.58
N ARG A 101 9.78 3.08 -19.81
CA ARG A 101 10.24 1.81 -20.41
C ARG A 101 9.88 0.60 -19.54
N GLU A 102 10.23 0.64 -18.25
CA GLU A 102 9.91 -0.44 -17.31
C GLU A 102 8.39 -0.65 -17.17
N LEU A 103 7.60 0.43 -17.08
CA LEU A 103 6.14 0.35 -17.01
C LEU A 103 5.51 -0.21 -18.29
N THR A 104 6.01 0.19 -19.47
CA THR A 104 5.54 -0.32 -20.77
C THR A 104 5.74 -1.83 -20.89
N ALA A 105 6.87 -2.35 -20.39
CA ALA A 105 7.15 -3.79 -20.33
C ALA A 105 6.17 -4.53 -19.41
N ALA A 106 5.88 -4.00 -18.21
CA ALA A 106 4.91 -4.60 -17.29
C ALA A 106 3.47 -4.57 -17.81
N ILE A 107 3.06 -3.52 -18.53
CA ILE A 107 1.77 -3.46 -19.24
C ILE A 107 1.69 -4.56 -20.29
N THR A 108 2.75 -4.72 -21.09
CA THR A 108 2.85 -5.75 -22.14
C THR A 108 2.73 -7.15 -21.54
N GLU A 109 3.45 -7.42 -20.45
CA GLU A 109 3.41 -8.71 -19.74
C GLU A 109 2.04 -8.99 -19.10
N LEU A 110 1.40 -8.00 -18.46
CA LEU A 110 0.07 -8.20 -17.87
C LEU A 110 -1.00 -8.45 -18.95
N LYS A 111 -0.94 -7.73 -20.08
CA LYS A 111 -1.79 -8.02 -21.27
C LYS A 111 -1.55 -9.43 -21.79
N ARG A 112 -0.28 -9.83 -21.96
CA ARG A 112 0.10 -11.18 -22.44
C ARG A 112 -0.38 -12.30 -21.51
N ARG A 113 -0.30 -12.11 -20.18
CA ARG A 113 -0.76 -13.06 -19.17
C ARG A 113 -2.29 -13.22 -19.11
N SER A 114 -3.02 -12.12 -19.31
CA SER A 114 -4.47 -12.07 -19.13
C SER A 114 -5.28 -12.25 -20.43
N GLY A 115 -4.65 -12.07 -21.60
CA GLY A 115 -5.34 -11.97 -22.88
C GLY A 115 -6.12 -10.66 -23.09
N ALA A 116 -6.10 -9.73 -22.12
CA ALA A 116 -6.90 -8.52 -22.20
C ALA A 116 -6.30 -7.49 -23.19
N PRO A 117 -7.13 -6.78 -23.98
CA PRO A 117 -6.65 -5.75 -24.89
C PRO A 117 -6.20 -4.48 -24.15
N ARG A 118 -6.69 -4.22 -22.94
CA ARG A 118 -6.34 -3.06 -22.11
C ARG A 118 -6.24 -3.42 -20.63
N VAL A 119 -5.43 -2.68 -19.89
CA VAL A 119 -5.25 -2.80 -18.42
C VAL A 119 -5.84 -1.58 -17.69
N ALA A 120 -5.99 -1.66 -16.38
CA ALA A 120 -6.16 -0.51 -15.49
C ALA A 120 -4.85 -0.23 -14.75
N LEU A 121 -4.47 1.04 -14.64
CA LEU A 121 -3.23 1.47 -13.99
C LEU A 121 -3.55 2.21 -12.70
N VAL A 122 -2.88 1.85 -11.60
CA VAL A 122 -3.06 2.46 -10.27
C VAL A 122 -1.70 2.90 -9.75
N GLY A 123 -1.47 4.21 -9.67
CA GLY A 123 -0.18 4.78 -9.29
C GLY A 123 -0.23 5.54 -7.98
N SER A 124 0.77 5.34 -7.12
CA SER A 124 1.00 6.16 -5.92
C SER A 124 2.13 7.15 -6.18
N SER A 125 1.98 8.42 -5.81
CA SER A 125 3.07 9.41 -5.90
C SER A 125 3.66 9.47 -7.33
N ARG A 126 5.00 9.42 -7.45
CA ARG A 126 5.77 9.30 -8.72
C ARG A 126 5.27 8.20 -9.66
N GLY A 127 4.69 7.11 -9.16
CA GLY A 127 4.12 6.06 -10.01
C GLY A 127 3.05 6.59 -10.98
N GLY A 128 2.33 7.64 -10.59
CA GLY A 128 1.39 8.33 -11.47
C GLY A 128 2.07 9.14 -12.59
N TYR A 129 3.29 9.62 -12.40
CA TYR A 129 4.09 10.22 -13.49
C TYR A 129 4.41 9.18 -14.55
N ALA A 130 4.85 7.98 -14.15
CA ALA A 130 5.13 6.90 -15.08
C ALA A 130 3.88 6.51 -15.89
N ILE A 131 2.72 6.41 -15.22
CA ILE A 131 1.41 6.17 -15.85
C ILE A 131 1.07 7.27 -16.87
N ARG A 132 1.11 8.54 -16.48
CA ARG A 132 0.80 9.67 -17.38
C ARG A 132 1.80 9.74 -18.54
N ASN A 133 3.08 9.47 -18.30
CA ASN A 133 4.13 9.47 -19.31
C ASN A 133 3.91 8.37 -20.37
N VAL A 134 3.55 7.15 -19.95
CA VAL A 134 3.18 6.08 -20.89
C VAL A 134 1.94 6.45 -21.70
N ILE A 135 0.87 6.92 -21.05
CA ILE A 135 -0.40 7.25 -21.72
C ILE A 135 -0.21 8.39 -22.73
N ARG A 136 0.46 9.48 -22.33
CA ARG A 136 0.72 10.65 -23.18
C ARG A 136 1.58 10.30 -24.39
N ASN A 137 2.60 9.46 -24.21
CA ASN A 137 3.55 9.07 -25.25
C ASN A 137 3.20 7.72 -25.90
N GLY A 138 1.95 7.61 -26.36
CA GLY A 138 1.47 6.54 -27.26
C GLY A 138 0.78 5.34 -26.60
N GLY A 139 0.93 5.13 -25.29
CA GLY A 139 0.38 3.97 -24.58
C GLY A 139 -1.12 4.05 -24.26
N ALA A 140 -1.81 5.14 -24.59
CA ALA A 140 -3.23 5.34 -24.27
C ALA A 140 -4.15 4.21 -24.77
N ALA A 141 -3.85 3.60 -25.92
CA ALA A 141 -4.63 2.50 -26.49
C ALA A 141 -4.60 1.23 -25.63
N ASP A 142 -3.55 1.03 -24.81
CA ASP A 142 -3.39 -0.12 -23.92
C ASP A 142 -4.06 0.07 -22.55
N VAL A 143 -4.61 1.25 -22.27
CA VAL A 143 -5.10 1.63 -20.94
C VAL A 143 -6.61 1.89 -20.97
N SER A 144 -7.31 1.37 -19.96
CA SER A 144 -8.74 1.57 -19.73
C SER A 144 -9.00 2.64 -18.66
N HIS A 145 -8.26 2.55 -17.55
CA HIS A 145 -8.38 3.41 -16.38
C HIS A 145 -6.99 3.83 -15.90
N ALA A 146 -6.86 5.06 -15.42
CA ALA A 146 -5.66 5.58 -14.76
C ALA A 146 -6.07 6.23 -13.43
N VAL A 147 -5.68 5.62 -12.31
CA VAL A 147 -5.98 6.09 -10.96
C VAL A 147 -4.70 6.60 -10.31
N LEU A 148 -4.68 7.89 -9.95
CA LEU A 148 -3.48 8.63 -9.53
C LEU A 148 -3.64 9.07 -8.07
N CYS A 149 -2.88 8.43 -7.18
CA CYS A 149 -3.05 8.52 -5.73
C CYS A 149 -1.92 9.33 -5.11
N GLY A 150 -2.20 10.56 -4.66
CA GLY A 150 -1.16 11.48 -4.16
C GLY A 150 -0.09 11.83 -5.21
N THR A 151 -0.36 11.62 -6.50
CA THR A 151 0.58 11.98 -7.57
C THR A 151 0.70 13.50 -7.64
N PRO A 152 1.91 14.09 -7.52
CA PRO A 152 2.07 15.55 -7.53
C PRO A 152 1.94 16.12 -8.97
N ASN A 153 0.72 16.07 -9.52
CA ASN A 153 0.45 16.34 -10.94
C ASN A 153 0.82 17.77 -11.41
N HIS A 154 0.88 18.72 -10.47
CA HIS A 154 1.35 20.09 -10.68
C HIS A 154 2.75 20.35 -10.07
N GLY A 155 3.47 19.28 -9.74
CA GLY A 155 4.77 19.29 -9.07
C GLY A 155 4.67 19.14 -7.55
N VAL A 156 5.82 18.87 -6.94
CA VAL A 156 6.06 19.04 -5.49
C VAL A 156 6.38 20.50 -5.17
N PHE A 157 6.88 21.21 -6.19
CA PHE A 157 7.08 22.64 -6.26
C PHE A 157 6.94 23.07 -7.72
N ALA A 158 6.68 24.35 -7.95
CA ALA A 158 6.48 24.96 -9.26
C ALA A 158 7.21 26.31 -9.27
N THR A 159 8.55 26.27 -9.23
CA THR A 159 9.44 27.45 -9.21
C THR A 159 10.40 27.44 -10.39
N ASP A 160 11.14 28.52 -10.63
CA ASP A 160 12.17 28.55 -11.69
C ASP A 160 13.50 27.89 -11.27
N ASP A 161 13.60 27.42 -10.02
CA ASP A 161 14.72 26.60 -9.53
C ASP A 161 14.68 25.18 -10.15
N THR A 162 15.85 24.59 -10.40
CA THR A 162 15.97 23.15 -10.79
C THR A 162 15.02 22.71 -11.93
N PRO A 163 15.02 23.37 -13.10
CA PRO A 163 14.03 23.15 -14.17
C PRO A 163 14.13 21.77 -14.86
N GLY A 164 15.20 21.01 -14.63
CA GLY A 164 15.36 19.62 -15.08
C GLY A 164 14.86 18.56 -14.10
N SER A 165 14.36 18.94 -12.91
CA SER A 165 13.76 17.99 -11.97
C SER A 165 12.35 17.60 -12.44
N GLU A 166 12.06 16.29 -12.49
CA GLU A 166 10.71 15.78 -12.80
C GLU A 166 9.64 16.18 -11.76
N PHE A 167 10.04 16.63 -10.57
CA PHE A 167 9.13 17.12 -9.53
C PHE A 167 8.77 18.60 -9.64
N ASN A 168 9.36 19.34 -10.59
CA ASN A 168 9.06 20.76 -10.81
C ASN A 168 7.89 20.93 -11.78
N GLY A 169 6.77 21.52 -11.32
CA GLY A 169 5.59 21.86 -12.14
C GLY A 169 5.87 22.84 -13.28
N ARG A 170 6.92 23.67 -13.15
CA ARG A 170 7.43 24.55 -14.23
C ARG A 170 8.51 23.88 -15.08
N GLY A 171 8.95 22.67 -14.72
CA GLY A 171 9.87 21.86 -15.50
C GLY A 171 9.26 21.39 -16.83
N ALA A 172 10.11 21.03 -17.79
CA ALA A 172 9.64 20.63 -19.13
C ALA A 172 8.73 19.39 -19.12
N PHE A 173 9.00 18.43 -18.22
CA PHE A 173 8.27 17.17 -18.10
C PHE A 173 6.80 17.38 -17.72
N LEU A 174 6.51 18.00 -16.58
CA LEU A 174 5.14 18.19 -16.10
C LEU A 174 4.34 19.15 -16.98
N ARG A 175 4.98 20.20 -17.53
CA ARG A 175 4.31 21.06 -18.53
C ARG A 175 3.88 20.28 -19.78
N GLY A 176 4.69 19.34 -20.26
CA GLY A 176 4.32 18.48 -21.40
C GLY A 176 3.23 17.44 -21.08
N LEU A 177 3.13 16.97 -19.84
CA LEU A 177 2.01 16.12 -19.42
C LEU A 177 0.70 16.91 -19.28
N ASN A 178 0.78 18.14 -18.80
CA ASN A 178 -0.36 19.01 -18.50
C ASN A 178 -0.76 19.94 -19.68
N GLU A 179 -0.06 19.91 -20.82
CA GLU A 179 -0.39 20.75 -21.98
C GLU A 179 -1.75 20.35 -22.62
N GLY A 180 -2.49 21.35 -23.11
CA GLY A 180 -3.75 21.19 -23.84
C GLY A 180 -4.96 21.79 -23.13
N GLU A 181 -6.15 21.59 -23.69
CA GLU A 181 -7.40 22.03 -23.04
C GLU A 181 -7.79 21.16 -21.84
N SER A 182 -7.25 19.95 -21.76
CA SER A 182 -7.43 18.98 -20.67
C SER A 182 -6.12 18.24 -20.42
N GLU A 183 -5.85 17.90 -19.17
CA GLU A 183 -4.58 17.30 -18.73
C GLU A 183 -4.59 15.76 -18.74
N VAL A 184 -5.69 15.18 -19.25
CA VAL A 184 -5.93 13.74 -19.39
C VAL A 184 -6.11 13.37 -20.86
N THR A 185 -5.66 12.18 -21.25
CA THR A 185 -5.74 11.72 -22.64
C THR A 185 -7.11 11.08 -22.93
N PRO A 186 -7.82 11.51 -23.99
CA PRO A 186 -9.10 10.92 -24.38
C PRO A 186 -9.04 9.40 -24.60
N GLY A 187 -10.13 8.70 -24.26
CA GLY A 187 -10.25 7.23 -24.37
C GLY A 187 -9.80 6.44 -23.14
N VAL A 188 -9.13 7.09 -22.18
CA VAL A 188 -8.78 6.55 -20.86
C VAL A 188 -9.63 7.24 -19.78
N ALA A 189 -10.20 6.48 -18.85
CA ALA A 189 -10.89 7.04 -17.69
C ALA A 189 -9.87 7.44 -16.60
N PHE A 190 -9.84 8.70 -16.20
CA PHE A 190 -8.91 9.20 -15.17
C PHE A 190 -9.61 9.50 -13.84
N LEU A 191 -8.97 9.07 -12.75
CA LEU A 191 -9.31 9.40 -11.37
C LEU A 191 -8.07 9.93 -10.64
N THR A 192 -8.19 11.02 -9.90
CA THR A 192 -7.21 11.45 -8.90
C THR A 192 -7.76 11.25 -7.50
N LEU A 193 -6.92 10.74 -6.59
CA LEU A 193 -7.21 10.60 -5.17
C LEU A 193 -6.23 11.47 -4.38
N ARG A 194 -6.74 12.46 -3.65
CA ARG A 194 -5.92 13.42 -2.91
C ARG A 194 -6.28 13.55 -1.44
N SER A 195 -5.36 14.17 -0.71
CA SER A 195 -5.52 14.51 0.69
C SER A 195 -6.28 15.83 0.87
N ASP A 196 -6.98 15.92 2.00
CA ASP A 196 -7.41 17.19 2.58
C ASP A 196 -6.27 17.77 3.44
N GLY A 197 -5.30 18.40 2.77
CA GLY A 197 -4.20 19.16 3.40
C GLY A 197 -3.10 18.39 4.12
N MET A 198 -3.15 17.06 4.22
CA MET A 198 -2.19 16.22 4.95
C MET A 198 -1.15 15.50 4.06
N ASP A 199 -1.14 15.76 2.75
CA ASP A 199 -0.07 15.31 1.85
C ASP A 199 1.12 16.28 1.94
N LYS A 200 2.26 15.82 2.45
CA LYS A 200 3.48 16.64 2.64
C LYS A 200 4.13 17.17 1.36
N TYR A 201 3.77 16.62 0.20
CA TYR A 201 4.26 17.04 -1.12
C TYR A 201 3.27 17.92 -1.89
N ALA A 202 2.05 18.12 -1.36
CA ALA A 202 1.04 19.04 -1.88
C ALA A 202 0.81 20.21 -0.89
N GLN A 203 1.89 20.94 -0.58
CA GLN A 203 1.92 21.97 0.46
C GLN A 203 2.37 23.32 -0.10
N PRO A 204 1.80 24.45 0.33
CA PRO A 204 2.19 25.79 -0.15
C PRO A 204 3.52 26.29 0.42
N ASP A 205 3.99 25.73 1.54
CA ASP A 205 5.23 26.11 2.22
C ASP A 205 6.32 25.03 2.04
N GLY A 206 7.52 25.47 1.64
CA GLY A 206 8.62 24.61 1.27
C GLY A 206 9.33 23.86 2.42
N ARG A 207 8.82 23.88 3.67
CA ARG A 207 9.43 23.16 4.81
C ARG A 207 9.75 21.69 4.53
N PHE A 208 8.88 21.00 3.79
CA PHE A 208 9.03 19.58 3.47
C PHE A 208 9.99 19.29 2.30
N ILE A 209 10.44 20.34 1.60
CA ILE A 209 11.55 20.30 0.62
C ILE A 209 12.79 21.05 1.13
N GLY A 210 12.89 21.30 2.44
CA GLY A 210 14.04 21.96 3.08
C GLY A 210 14.11 23.48 2.89
N LYS A 211 13.05 24.12 2.39
CA LYS A 211 12.94 25.58 2.18
C LYS A 211 11.76 26.17 2.99
N PRO A 212 11.76 26.10 4.33
CA PRO A 212 10.66 26.64 5.15
C PRO A 212 10.45 28.14 4.91
N GLY A 213 9.19 28.59 4.84
CA GLY A 213 8.83 29.97 4.53
C GLY A 213 8.98 30.39 3.07
N VAL A 214 9.55 29.54 2.19
CA VAL A 214 9.58 29.77 0.74
C VAL A 214 8.31 29.15 0.13
N PRO A 215 7.52 29.90 -0.67
CA PRO A 215 6.38 29.33 -1.38
C PRO A 215 6.82 28.24 -2.36
N THR A 216 6.14 27.09 -2.32
CA THR A 216 6.38 26.00 -3.29
C THR A 216 5.80 26.32 -4.67
N GLY A 217 4.73 27.11 -4.74
CA GLY A 217 3.94 27.31 -5.95
C GLY A 217 2.86 26.25 -6.19
N VAL A 218 2.62 25.33 -5.25
CA VAL A 218 1.56 24.31 -5.30
C VAL A 218 0.65 24.37 -4.06
N THR A 219 -0.55 23.76 -4.13
CA THR A 219 -1.50 23.67 -3.00
C THR A 219 -1.95 22.23 -2.78
N ALA A 220 -2.87 21.99 -1.84
CA ALA A 220 -3.46 20.67 -1.60
C ALA A 220 -4.19 20.11 -2.84
N GLU A 221 -4.63 20.98 -3.76
CA GLU A 221 -5.27 20.70 -5.05
C GLU A 221 -4.25 20.24 -6.11
N GLY A 222 -2.93 20.40 -5.88
CA GLY A 222 -1.88 20.06 -6.85
C GLY A 222 -1.91 18.63 -7.43
N PRO A 223 -2.44 17.60 -6.74
CA PRO A 223 -2.67 16.28 -7.31
C PRO A 223 -3.87 16.14 -8.26
N GLU A 224 -4.78 17.12 -8.33
CA GLU A 224 -5.93 17.10 -9.24
C GLU A 224 -5.52 17.22 -10.71
N LEU A 225 -6.43 16.85 -11.62
CA LEU A 225 -6.27 17.04 -13.07
C LEU A 225 -7.56 17.57 -13.72
N LYS A 226 -7.42 18.54 -14.62
CA LYS A 226 -8.51 19.10 -15.42
C LYS A 226 -9.00 18.08 -16.46
N GLY A 227 -10.16 17.49 -16.18
CA GLY A 227 -10.81 16.47 -17.00
C GLY A 227 -10.77 15.05 -16.40
N ALA A 228 -10.07 14.86 -15.28
CA ALA A 228 -10.24 13.66 -14.46
C ALA A 228 -11.48 13.77 -13.56
N THR A 229 -11.91 12.64 -13.00
CA THR A 229 -12.65 12.66 -11.72
C THR A 229 -11.64 12.97 -10.62
N ASN A 230 -11.88 13.99 -9.79
CA ASN A 230 -11.00 14.32 -8.66
C ASN A 230 -11.75 14.07 -7.34
N LEU A 231 -11.18 13.27 -6.44
CA LEU A 231 -11.78 12.97 -5.12
C LEU A 231 -10.82 13.29 -3.98
N VAL A 232 -11.36 13.91 -2.93
CA VAL A 232 -10.66 14.19 -1.67
C VAL A 232 -11.03 13.11 -0.65
N LEU A 233 -10.04 12.44 -0.06
CA LEU A 233 -10.26 11.34 0.88
C LEU A 233 -10.32 11.78 2.36
N GLY A 234 -10.33 13.09 2.61
CA GLY A 234 -10.16 13.70 3.94
C GLY A 234 -8.70 13.70 4.38
N ALA A 235 -8.47 13.84 5.70
CA ALA A 235 -7.15 13.92 6.33
C ALA A 235 -6.36 12.57 6.31
N LEU A 236 -6.01 12.10 5.11
CA LEU A 236 -5.06 11.01 4.86
C LEU A 236 -3.70 11.58 4.44
N ASP A 237 -2.61 10.91 4.81
CA ASP A 237 -1.27 11.29 4.35
C ASP A 237 -1.01 10.90 2.87
N HIS A 238 0.12 11.36 2.33
CA HIS A 238 0.56 11.15 0.95
C HIS A 238 0.61 9.67 0.49
N ARG A 239 0.91 8.74 1.40
CA ARG A 239 0.92 7.30 1.11
C ARG A 239 -0.46 6.70 1.36
N GLU A 240 -1.14 7.13 2.42
CA GLU A 240 -2.48 6.66 2.74
C GLU A 240 -3.49 6.91 1.61
N VAL A 241 -3.39 8.02 0.86
CA VAL A 241 -4.27 8.26 -0.31
C VAL A 241 -4.13 7.22 -1.42
N ALA A 242 -3.12 6.33 -1.36
CA ALA A 242 -2.99 5.13 -2.18
C ALA A 242 -3.34 3.83 -1.44
N PHE A 243 -2.86 3.65 -0.21
CA PHE A 243 -2.86 2.34 0.47
C PHE A 243 -3.95 2.15 1.54
N HIS A 244 -4.59 3.24 2.00
CA HIS A 244 -5.60 3.20 3.06
C HIS A 244 -6.91 2.51 2.59
N PRO A 245 -7.67 1.84 3.48
CA PRO A 245 -9.02 1.30 3.19
C PRO A 245 -9.96 2.19 2.36
N ARG A 246 -9.98 3.51 2.63
CA ARG A 246 -10.71 4.54 1.84
C ARG A 246 -10.24 4.60 0.38
N ALA A 247 -8.93 4.63 0.14
CA ALA A 247 -8.37 4.68 -1.22
C ALA A 247 -8.73 3.39 -1.99
N PHE A 248 -8.57 2.22 -1.36
CA PHE A 248 -8.98 0.94 -1.96
C PHE A 248 -10.44 0.96 -2.45
N ARG A 249 -11.38 1.52 -1.67
CA ARG A 249 -12.79 1.62 -2.07
C ARG A 249 -12.94 2.36 -3.39
N GLU A 250 -12.39 3.57 -3.51
CA GLU A 250 -12.58 4.39 -4.71
C GLU A 250 -11.82 3.82 -5.91
N ILE A 251 -10.61 3.24 -5.70
CA ILE A 251 -9.86 2.50 -6.73
C ILE A 251 -10.71 1.34 -7.28
N TYR A 252 -11.26 0.49 -6.40
CA TYR A 252 -12.10 -0.64 -6.80
C TYR A 252 -13.36 -0.15 -7.54
N LYS A 253 -14.05 0.82 -6.97
CA LYS A 253 -15.31 1.38 -7.49
C LYS A 253 -15.15 1.96 -8.89
N PHE A 254 -14.05 2.69 -9.12
CA PHE A 254 -13.77 3.32 -10.41
C PHE A 254 -13.45 2.29 -11.49
N ILE A 255 -12.64 1.27 -11.19
CA ILE A 255 -12.19 0.27 -12.17
C ILE A 255 -13.25 -0.82 -12.42
N ALA A 256 -14.03 -1.20 -11.41
CA ALA A 256 -15.06 -2.25 -11.51
C ALA A 256 -16.48 -1.72 -11.75
N GLY A 257 -16.69 -0.40 -11.74
CA GLY A 257 -18.00 0.24 -11.94
C GLY A 257 -19.02 0.03 -10.80
N ARG A 258 -18.60 -0.56 -9.67
CA ARG A 258 -19.47 -0.93 -8.53
C ARG A 258 -18.69 -0.94 -7.21
N GLU A 259 -19.38 -0.72 -6.10
CA GLU A 259 -18.79 -0.82 -4.76
C GLU A 259 -18.13 -2.20 -4.52
N PRO A 260 -17.03 -2.26 -3.73
CA PRO A 260 -16.53 -3.52 -3.21
C PRO A 260 -17.53 -4.13 -2.23
N ALA A 261 -17.66 -5.46 -2.25
CA ALA A 261 -18.50 -6.22 -1.32
C ALA A 261 -17.97 -6.18 0.14
N ARG A 262 -16.67 -5.88 0.33
CA ARG A 262 -16.04 -5.72 1.64
C ARG A 262 -14.77 -4.87 1.59
N ILE A 263 -14.46 -4.21 2.71
CA ILE A 263 -13.19 -3.49 2.92
C ILE A 263 -12.17 -4.35 3.71
N ALA A 264 -12.67 -5.28 4.52
CA ALA A 264 -11.85 -6.24 5.26
C ALA A 264 -11.22 -7.29 4.33
N ILE A 265 -9.98 -7.67 4.64
CA ILE A 265 -9.28 -8.77 3.96
C ILE A 265 -9.81 -10.10 4.51
N MET A 266 -10.21 -11.01 3.64
CA MET A 266 -10.67 -12.35 4.03
C MET A 266 -9.49 -13.32 4.01
N PRO A 267 -9.19 -14.03 5.12
CA PRO A 267 -8.05 -14.92 5.16
C PRO A 267 -8.20 -16.17 4.27
N GLU A 268 -7.06 -16.66 3.79
CA GLU A 268 -6.87 -17.99 3.21
C GLU A 268 -6.49 -18.96 4.35
N GLN A 269 -6.83 -20.25 4.26
CA GLN A 269 -6.47 -21.22 5.31
C GLN A 269 -4.97 -21.57 5.33
N ASN A 270 -4.34 -21.60 4.16
CA ASN A 270 -2.93 -21.92 3.99
C ASN A 270 -2.28 -20.73 3.27
N VAL A 271 -1.31 -20.08 3.93
CA VAL A 271 -0.71 -18.83 3.44
C VAL A 271 0.71 -19.11 2.98
N ARG A 272 0.98 -18.81 1.69
CA ARG A 272 2.31 -18.90 1.08
C ARG A 272 2.93 -17.51 0.96
N LEU A 273 4.07 -17.30 1.59
CA LEU A 273 4.80 -16.02 1.56
C LEU A 273 6.12 -16.15 0.79
N SER A 274 6.36 -15.26 -0.17
CA SER A 274 7.61 -15.11 -0.91
C SER A 274 7.92 -13.62 -1.13
N GLY A 275 9.14 -13.31 -1.54
CA GLY A 275 9.50 -11.95 -1.97
C GLY A 275 10.93 -11.84 -2.48
N LEU A 276 11.42 -10.61 -2.61
CA LEU A 276 12.83 -10.32 -2.89
C LEU A 276 13.54 -9.81 -1.64
N VAL A 277 14.83 -10.14 -1.50
CA VAL A 277 15.78 -9.34 -0.71
C VAL A 277 16.38 -8.28 -1.62
N THR A 278 16.32 -7.01 -1.19
CA THR A 278 16.82 -5.85 -1.95
C THR A 278 17.77 -4.99 -1.12
N GLY A 279 18.63 -4.21 -1.79
CA GLY A 279 19.76 -3.52 -1.17
C GLY A 279 19.60 -2.00 -0.99
N THR A 280 20.63 -1.41 -0.37
CA THR A 280 20.84 0.04 -0.29
C THR A 280 22.27 0.42 -0.75
N PRO A 281 22.68 0.10 -1.99
CA PRO A 281 24.03 0.37 -2.48
C PRO A 281 24.39 1.86 -2.39
N GLY A 282 25.50 2.16 -1.69
CA GLY A 282 25.92 3.54 -1.41
C GLY A 282 24.94 4.34 -0.54
N GLY A 283 24.07 3.66 0.23
CA GLY A 283 23.00 4.28 1.01
C GLY A 283 21.74 4.64 0.19
N VAL A 284 21.72 4.38 -1.12
CA VAL A 284 20.56 4.62 -2.00
C VAL A 284 19.73 3.35 -2.09
N SER A 285 18.46 3.39 -1.65
CA SER A 285 17.53 2.27 -1.81
C SER A 285 17.27 1.96 -3.28
N THR A 286 17.54 0.71 -3.67
CA THR A 286 17.18 0.15 -4.98
C THR A 286 16.34 -1.10 -4.80
N ASN A 287 15.52 -1.44 -5.79
CA ASN A 287 14.74 -2.69 -5.78
C ASN A 287 15.52 -3.82 -6.49
N ARG A 288 16.82 -3.62 -6.70
CA ARG A 288 17.75 -4.61 -7.28
C ARG A 288 17.95 -5.77 -6.30
N PRO A 289 17.99 -7.02 -6.80
CA PRO A 289 18.12 -8.20 -5.96
C PRO A 289 19.47 -8.29 -5.25
N VAL A 290 19.48 -8.84 -4.04
CA VAL A 290 20.69 -9.18 -3.29
C VAL A 290 20.86 -10.69 -3.25
N ALA A 291 21.98 -11.17 -3.81
CA ALA A 291 22.36 -12.57 -3.79
C ALA A 291 23.04 -12.97 -2.48
N GLY A 292 22.84 -14.22 -2.06
CA GLY A 292 23.54 -14.82 -0.93
C GLY A 292 23.10 -14.35 0.46
N ALA A 293 22.05 -13.53 0.57
CA ALA A 293 21.42 -13.21 1.84
C ALA A 293 20.64 -14.42 2.39
N THR A 294 20.57 -14.60 3.72
CA THR A 294 19.70 -15.62 4.33
C THR A 294 18.44 -15.00 4.89
N VAL A 295 17.33 -15.73 4.75
CA VAL A 295 16.01 -15.39 5.29
C VAL A 295 15.51 -16.59 6.09
N ASP A 296 15.45 -16.42 7.40
CA ASP A 296 14.92 -17.38 8.38
C ASP A 296 13.63 -16.81 8.99
N ILE A 297 12.57 -17.62 9.10
CA ILE A 297 11.25 -17.17 9.56
C ILE A 297 10.81 -18.01 10.75
N PHE A 298 10.39 -17.35 11.83
CA PHE A 298 9.93 -17.98 13.07
C PHE A 298 8.49 -17.52 13.37
N ARG A 299 7.66 -18.42 13.89
CA ARG A 299 6.41 -18.02 14.57
C ARG A 299 6.77 -17.43 15.93
N VAL A 300 6.06 -16.39 16.36
CA VAL A 300 6.28 -15.77 17.68
C VAL A 300 5.00 -15.68 18.52
N GLU A 301 5.14 -15.56 19.83
CA GLU A 301 4.08 -15.17 20.74
C GLU A 301 3.70 -13.70 20.53
N PRO A 302 2.46 -13.35 20.12
CA PRO A 302 2.08 -11.96 19.85
C PRO A 302 2.27 -10.99 21.03
N GLU A 303 2.27 -11.49 22.28
CA GLU A 303 2.41 -10.68 23.49
C GLU A 303 3.86 -10.50 24.00
N THR A 304 4.77 -11.43 23.68
CA THR A 304 6.16 -11.39 24.19
C THR A 304 7.22 -11.28 23.09
N GLY A 305 6.87 -11.51 21.83
CA GLY A 305 7.80 -11.61 20.70
C GLY A 305 8.69 -12.86 20.71
N GLU A 306 8.44 -13.83 21.60
CA GLU A 306 9.30 -15.01 21.77
C GLU A 306 8.98 -16.10 20.73
N ARG A 307 10.03 -16.77 20.24
CA ARG A 307 9.94 -17.77 19.17
C ARG A 307 9.24 -19.04 19.64
N LYS A 308 8.20 -19.44 18.91
CA LYS A 308 7.43 -20.67 19.12
C LYS A 308 8.07 -21.83 18.35
N GLY A 309 9.19 -22.33 18.88
CA GLY A 309 9.95 -23.45 18.30
C GLY A 309 11.02 -23.02 17.30
N GLY A 310 11.33 -23.92 16.36
CA GLY A 310 12.32 -23.68 15.30
C GLY A 310 11.84 -22.74 14.20
N ALA A 311 12.70 -22.53 13.19
CA ALA A 311 12.30 -21.82 11.97
C ALA A 311 11.24 -22.63 11.21
N VAL A 312 10.20 -21.96 10.72
CA VAL A 312 9.20 -22.53 9.80
C VAL A 312 9.62 -22.42 8.34
N HIS A 313 10.63 -21.59 8.05
CA HIS A 313 11.28 -21.48 6.75
C HIS A 313 12.71 -20.97 6.92
N SER A 314 13.63 -21.51 6.15
CA SER A 314 15.04 -21.09 6.07
C SER A 314 15.49 -21.15 4.61
N SER A 315 16.10 -20.08 4.10
CA SER A 315 16.54 -20.01 2.70
C SER A 315 17.71 -19.06 2.50
N LYS A 316 18.42 -19.22 1.37
CA LYS A 316 19.48 -18.33 0.91
C LYS A 316 19.18 -17.86 -0.51
N THR A 317 19.28 -16.56 -0.78
CA THR A 317 18.86 -15.97 -2.07
C THR A 317 19.81 -16.29 -3.22
N GLY A 318 19.24 -16.52 -4.41
CA GLY A 318 19.97 -16.60 -5.68
C GLY A 318 20.32 -15.23 -6.26
N ALA A 319 20.83 -15.22 -7.49
CA ALA A 319 21.11 -13.98 -8.24
C ALA A 319 19.85 -13.15 -8.56
N ASP A 320 18.67 -13.77 -8.48
CA ASP A 320 17.36 -13.15 -8.60
C ASP A 320 16.85 -12.53 -7.28
N GLY A 321 17.58 -12.71 -6.17
CA GLY A 321 17.22 -12.18 -4.86
C GLY A 321 16.00 -12.82 -4.21
N ARG A 322 15.42 -13.88 -4.79
CA ARG A 322 14.16 -14.45 -4.32
C ARG A 322 14.32 -15.28 -3.05
N TRP A 323 13.32 -15.17 -2.18
CA TRP A 323 13.13 -16.04 -1.02
C TRP A 323 11.70 -16.61 -1.00
N GLY A 324 11.53 -17.76 -0.35
CA GLY A 324 10.25 -18.47 -0.23
C GLY A 324 10.02 -19.53 -1.32
N PRO A 325 8.83 -20.14 -1.39
CA PRO A 325 7.67 -19.89 -0.54
C PRO A 325 7.82 -20.49 0.86
N ALA A 326 7.57 -19.67 1.88
CA ALA A 326 7.34 -20.10 3.25
C ALA A 326 5.86 -20.44 3.45
N GLU A 327 5.55 -21.52 4.16
CA GLU A 327 4.17 -21.92 4.50
C GLU A 327 3.84 -21.53 5.95
N VAL A 328 2.85 -20.66 6.12
CA VAL A 328 2.44 -20.13 7.43
C VAL A 328 0.93 -20.20 7.63
N ASP A 329 0.53 -20.11 8.90
CA ASP A 329 -0.87 -19.96 9.31
C ASP A 329 -1.26 -18.46 9.28
N ALA A 330 -2.51 -18.19 8.91
CA ALA A 330 -3.02 -16.85 8.65
C ALA A 330 -3.16 -15.94 9.89
N ALA A 331 -3.14 -16.52 11.10
CA ALA A 331 -3.24 -15.81 12.37
C ALA A 331 -1.90 -15.72 13.12
N SER A 332 -0.83 -16.31 12.59
CA SER A 332 0.49 -16.35 13.22
C SER A 332 1.25 -15.02 13.05
N SER A 333 1.63 -14.38 14.17
CA SER A 333 2.66 -13.33 14.16
C SER A 333 4.03 -13.95 13.86
N LEU A 334 4.86 -13.22 13.10
CA LEU A 334 6.12 -13.74 12.56
C LEU A 334 7.32 -12.84 12.89
N GLU A 335 8.47 -13.46 13.13
CA GLU A 335 9.79 -12.84 13.07
C GLU A 335 10.50 -13.31 11.79
N PHE A 336 10.89 -12.38 10.92
CA PHE A 336 11.77 -12.62 9.79
C PHE A 336 13.18 -12.14 10.15
N VAL A 337 14.17 -13.02 10.12
CA VAL A 337 15.58 -12.69 10.31
C VAL A 337 16.24 -12.62 8.94
N LEU A 338 16.66 -11.42 8.55
CA LEU A 338 17.45 -11.18 7.34
C LEU A 338 18.92 -11.01 7.72
N THR A 339 19.79 -11.88 7.19
CA THR A 339 21.24 -11.64 7.15
C THR A 339 21.64 -11.34 5.72
N SER A 340 21.98 -10.08 5.43
CA SER A 340 22.45 -9.63 4.12
C SER A 340 23.96 -9.34 4.17
N PRO A 341 24.71 -9.56 3.06
CA PRO A 341 26.06 -9.01 2.93
C PRO A 341 26.11 -7.52 3.28
N ASP A 342 27.19 -7.12 3.97
CA ASP A 342 27.55 -5.74 4.32
C ASP A 342 26.47 -4.90 5.03
N ALA A 343 25.51 -5.55 5.72
CA ALA A 343 24.40 -4.90 6.39
C ALA A 343 24.10 -5.50 7.79
N PRO A 344 23.35 -4.78 8.66
CA PRO A 344 22.90 -5.31 9.95
C PRO A 344 21.99 -6.53 9.82
N ILE A 345 22.12 -7.48 10.75
CA ILE A 345 21.16 -8.57 10.88
C ILE A 345 19.84 -7.97 11.34
N THR A 346 18.82 -8.06 10.48
CA THR A 346 17.56 -7.33 10.68
C THR A 346 16.45 -8.28 11.08
N HIS A 347 15.86 -8.04 12.25
CA HIS A 347 14.79 -8.85 12.83
C HIS A 347 13.44 -8.14 12.65
N PHE A 348 12.70 -8.47 11.60
CA PHE A 348 11.38 -7.89 11.31
C PHE A 348 10.29 -8.66 12.05
N TYR A 349 9.66 -8.01 13.03
CA TYR A 349 8.43 -8.47 13.65
C TYR A 349 7.25 -7.93 12.84
N ARG A 350 6.37 -8.83 12.38
CA ARG A 350 5.24 -8.52 11.50
C ARG A 350 3.93 -9.04 12.08
N SER A 351 2.88 -8.24 11.90
CA SER A 351 1.49 -8.66 12.07
C SER A 351 1.14 -9.87 11.18
N PRO A 352 0.13 -10.67 11.53
CA PRO A 352 -0.26 -11.84 10.75
C PRO A 352 -0.60 -11.52 9.29
N PHE A 353 -0.31 -12.48 8.42
CA PHE A 353 -0.55 -12.41 6.98
C PHE A 353 -1.81 -13.22 6.64
N PRO A 354 -2.98 -12.59 6.45
CA PRO A 354 -4.24 -13.31 6.24
C PRO A 354 -4.27 -14.08 4.91
N ARG A 355 -3.53 -13.64 3.90
CA ARG A 355 -3.52 -14.23 2.55
C ARG A 355 -2.09 -14.39 2.04
N SER A 356 -1.91 -15.31 1.10
CA SER A 356 -0.65 -15.52 0.40
C SER A 356 -0.18 -14.24 -0.31
N SER A 357 1.14 -14.09 -0.46
CA SER A 357 1.75 -12.92 -1.09
C SER A 357 3.14 -13.28 -1.62
N ASP A 358 3.42 -12.96 -2.88
CA ASP A 358 4.72 -13.10 -3.53
C ASP A 358 5.53 -11.78 -3.54
N VAL A 359 4.96 -10.71 -2.94
CA VAL A 359 5.55 -9.39 -2.82
C VAL A 359 5.98 -9.05 -1.38
N VAL A 360 6.28 -10.04 -0.52
CA VAL A 360 6.80 -9.80 0.84
C VAL A 360 8.29 -9.45 0.79
N HIS A 361 8.60 -8.25 0.34
CA HIS A 361 9.98 -7.81 0.14
C HIS A 361 10.67 -7.47 1.46
N LEU A 362 11.96 -7.78 1.53
CA LEU A 362 12.84 -7.49 2.67
C LEU A 362 14.01 -6.61 2.19
N ARG A 363 14.39 -5.64 3.02
CA ARG A 363 15.55 -4.77 2.80
C ARG A 363 16.17 -4.49 4.17
N ALA A 364 17.44 -4.81 4.35
CA ALA A 364 18.10 -4.71 5.65
C ALA A 364 17.99 -3.30 6.25
N ALA A 365 17.98 -3.22 7.58
CA ALA A 365 17.98 -1.96 8.30
C ALA A 365 19.16 -1.07 7.87
N ARG A 366 18.99 0.25 8.00
CA ARG A 366 20.12 1.18 7.90
C ARG A 366 21.25 0.74 8.86
N PRO A 367 22.54 0.90 8.50
CA PRO A 367 23.63 0.68 9.43
C PRO A 367 23.46 1.47 10.74
N LEU A 368 23.99 0.92 11.84
CA LEU A 368 24.17 1.63 13.10
C LEU A 368 25.08 2.85 12.85
N GLY A 369 24.61 4.04 13.23
CA GLY A 369 25.27 5.31 12.92
C GLY A 369 25.72 6.08 14.16
N PRO A 370 26.28 7.29 14.00
CA PRO A 370 26.78 8.10 15.12
C PRO A 370 25.72 8.42 16.19
N ALA A 371 24.43 8.44 15.83
CA ALA A 371 23.32 8.64 16.76
C ALA A 371 22.98 7.38 17.60
N ASP A 372 23.48 6.21 17.20
CA ASP A 372 23.21 4.92 17.86
C ASP A 372 24.43 4.38 18.64
N LYS A 373 25.57 5.10 18.61
CA LYS A 373 26.89 4.64 19.09
C LYS A 373 26.91 4.19 20.56
N ASP A 374 26.06 4.78 21.41
CA ASP A 374 25.98 4.53 22.86
C ASP A 374 24.81 3.59 23.22
N ALA A 375 24.06 3.08 22.23
CA ALA A 375 22.92 2.22 22.45
C ALA A 375 23.35 0.75 22.59
N GLY A 376 22.85 0.07 23.64
CA GLY A 376 22.99 -1.38 23.77
C GLY A 376 22.13 -2.15 22.79
N ALA A 377 21.00 -1.55 22.36
CA ALA A 377 20.11 -2.09 21.35
C ALA A 377 19.34 -0.98 20.60
N VAL A 378 18.92 -1.27 19.37
CA VAL A 378 18.11 -0.37 18.54
C VAL A 378 16.85 -1.10 18.06
N VAL A 379 15.70 -0.47 18.26
CA VAL A 379 14.39 -0.94 17.79
C VAL A 379 13.74 0.17 16.95
N ILE A 380 13.25 -0.18 15.76
CA ILE A 380 12.59 0.76 14.84
C ILE A 380 11.12 0.34 14.68
N MET A 381 10.21 1.28 14.88
CA MET A 381 8.80 1.13 14.48
C MET A 381 8.67 1.65 13.04
N SER A 382 8.18 0.83 12.12
CA SER A 382 8.13 1.11 10.66
C SER A 382 6.68 1.11 10.15
N ARG A 383 6.31 2.13 9.36
CA ARG A 383 5.03 2.22 8.64
C ARG A 383 5.25 2.41 7.13
N PRO A 384 5.43 1.34 6.33
CA PRO A 384 5.71 1.47 4.89
C PRO A 384 4.58 2.12 4.08
N ARG A 385 3.32 1.94 4.52
CA ARG A 385 2.10 2.34 3.77
C ARG A 385 1.47 3.65 4.22
N GLY A 386 2.19 4.45 5.02
CA GLY A 386 1.72 5.72 5.56
C GLY A 386 2.86 6.54 6.17
N TYR A 387 2.49 7.53 6.96
CA TYR A 387 3.32 8.28 7.91
C TYR A 387 2.61 8.35 9.28
N PHE A 388 3.32 8.75 10.32
CA PHE A 388 2.75 8.99 11.64
C PHE A 388 2.24 10.43 11.75
N GLY A 389 0.94 10.62 12.03
CA GLY A 389 0.31 11.93 12.11
C GLY A 389 -0.20 12.27 13.49
N LEU A 390 0.61 12.93 14.32
CA LEU A 390 0.14 13.42 15.63
C LEU A 390 -0.62 14.77 15.47
N PRO A 391 -1.74 15.01 16.17
CA PRO A 391 -2.46 14.14 17.09
C PRO A 391 -3.67 13.41 16.43
N ARG A 392 -3.63 13.18 15.11
CA ARG A 392 -4.68 12.48 14.36
C ARG A 392 -4.70 10.98 14.69
N ASP A 393 -3.52 10.38 14.80
CA ASP A 393 -3.30 8.97 15.06
C ASP A 393 -2.86 8.72 16.50
N VAL A 394 -3.21 7.56 17.05
CA VAL A 394 -2.55 7.02 18.25
C VAL A 394 -1.24 6.37 17.82
N VAL A 395 -0.11 6.94 18.23
CA VAL A 395 1.23 6.43 17.92
C VAL A 395 1.97 6.18 19.23
N LEU A 396 2.09 4.92 19.64
CA LEU A 396 2.76 4.54 20.89
C LEU A 396 3.91 3.58 20.60
N PHE A 397 5.11 3.91 21.08
CA PHE A 397 6.29 3.07 21.02
C PHE A 397 6.84 2.91 22.44
N ASP A 398 6.90 1.68 22.92
CA ASP A 398 7.17 1.31 24.32
C ASP A 398 6.25 2.02 25.33
N GLY A 399 4.98 2.18 24.95
CA GLY A 399 3.94 2.80 25.78
C GLY A 399 4.00 4.33 25.87
N ARG A 400 4.74 5.01 24.99
CA ARG A 400 4.89 6.47 24.96
C ARG A 400 4.76 7.01 23.53
N GLU A 401 4.34 8.25 23.36
CA GLU A 401 4.44 8.93 22.07
C GLU A 401 5.92 9.10 21.66
N PRO A 402 6.33 8.71 20.44
CA PRO A 402 7.71 8.78 20.01
C PRO A 402 8.16 10.21 19.71
N ALA A 403 9.20 10.68 20.41
CA ALA A 403 9.70 12.05 20.32
C ALA A 403 10.37 12.43 18.98
N ASP A 404 10.59 11.47 18.07
CA ASP A 404 11.09 11.71 16.71
C ASP A 404 9.98 11.84 15.65
N VAL A 405 8.70 11.65 16.02
CA VAL A 405 7.52 11.95 15.18
C VAL A 405 7.02 13.37 15.43
N LYS A 406 6.77 14.12 14.35
CA LYS A 406 6.32 15.53 14.45
C LYS A 406 4.79 15.67 14.33
N PRO A 407 4.17 16.60 15.09
CA PRO A 407 2.75 16.90 14.93
C PRO A 407 2.47 17.77 13.69
N GLY A 408 1.25 17.64 13.15
CA GLY A 408 0.78 18.36 11.96
C GLY A 408 0.72 17.48 10.72
N VAL A 409 1.19 18.01 9.58
CA VAL A 409 1.22 17.27 8.30
C VAL A 409 2.19 16.09 8.41
N PRO A 410 1.73 14.83 8.25
CA PRO A 410 2.55 13.65 8.53
C PRO A 410 3.78 13.52 7.62
N THR A 411 4.98 13.45 8.21
CA THR A 411 6.24 13.29 7.47
C THR A 411 6.95 11.96 7.67
N ASP A 412 6.77 11.36 8.85
CA ASP A 412 7.73 10.40 9.40
C ASP A 412 7.17 8.97 9.28
N ALA A 413 7.86 8.08 8.57
CA ALA A 413 7.46 6.68 8.38
C ALA A 413 8.07 5.73 9.43
N THR A 414 8.94 6.26 10.29
CA THR A 414 9.74 5.47 11.24
C THR A 414 9.96 6.24 12.54
N ALA A 415 9.84 5.56 13.67
CA ALA A 415 10.30 6.03 14.98
C ALA A 415 11.43 5.11 15.48
N THR A 416 12.42 5.65 16.21
CA THR A 416 13.62 4.89 16.65
C THR A 416 13.81 4.94 18.16
N LEU A 417 13.69 3.79 18.83
CA LEU A 417 14.11 3.61 20.21
C LEU A 417 15.56 3.12 20.29
N ARG A 418 16.29 3.68 21.25
CA ARG A 418 17.66 3.33 21.61
C ARG A 418 17.66 2.96 23.08
N LEU A 419 18.02 1.71 23.37
CA LEU A 419 17.87 1.12 24.69
C LEU A 419 19.23 0.78 25.29
N SER A 420 19.29 0.68 26.61
CA SER A 420 20.49 0.31 27.35
C SER A 420 20.81 -1.17 27.20
N ALA A 421 22.07 -1.56 27.44
CA ALA A 421 22.46 -2.98 27.40
C ALA A 421 21.74 -3.84 28.45
N ALA A 422 21.25 -3.24 29.54
CA ALA A 422 20.46 -3.91 30.57
C ALA A 422 19.04 -4.31 30.10
N GLU A 423 18.60 -3.82 28.93
CA GLU A 423 17.28 -4.12 28.35
C GLU A 423 17.33 -5.17 27.23
N ILE A 424 18.52 -5.66 26.87
CA ILE A 424 18.66 -6.69 25.84
C ILE A 424 17.86 -7.93 26.24
N GLY A 425 17.07 -8.46 25.29
CA GLY A 425 16.20 -9.60 25.51
C GLY A 425 14.80 -9.28 26.04
N ARG A 426 14.47 -8.03 26.43
CA ARG A 426 13.07 -7.66 26.76
C ARG A 426 12.21 -7.54 25.50
N ASN A 427 10.90 -7.36 25.68
CA ASN A 427 9.97 -6.97 24.63
C ASN A 427 9.77 -5.45 24.56
N VAL A 428 9.45 -4.95 23.37
CA VAL A 428 9.03 -3.57 23.09
C VAL A 428 7.73 -3.63 22.29
N VAL A 429 6.74 -2.81 22.68
CA VAL A 429 5.45 -2.71 22.00
C VAL A 429 5.47 -1.53 21.04
N ALA A 430 5.17 -1.76 19.77
CA ALA A 430 4.85 -0.73 18.79
C ALA A 430 3.35 -0.79 18.49
N GLN A 431 2.65 0.34 18.57
CA GLN A 431 1.22 0.44 18.30
C GLN A 431 0.90 1.68 17.46
N PHE A 432 0.18 1.46 16.36
CA PHE A 432 -0.40 2.50 15.51
C PHE A 432 -1.90 2.27 15.39
N ASN A 433 -2.70 3.16 15.98
CA ASN A 433 -4.15 3.01 16.10
C ASN A 433 -4.52 1.62 16.67
N GLU A 434 -5.11 0.75 15.85
CA GLU A 434 -5.52 -0.62 16.21
C GLU A 434 -4.43 -1.67 15.95
N GLU A 435 -3.42 -1.38 15.12
CA GLU A 435 -2.35 -2.34 14.82
C GLU A 435 -1.27 -2.30 15.91
N ARG A 436 -0.99 -3.47 16.52
CA ARG A 436 0.02 -3.64 17.56
C ARG A 436 0.97 -4.78 17.22
N ILE A 437 2.27 -4.51 17.31
CA ILE A 437 3.36 -5.47 17.09
C ILE A 437 4.27 -5.48 18.32
N VAL A 438 4.66 -6.67 18.77
CA VAL A 438 5.63 -6.84 19.85
C VAL A 438 6.94 -7.39 19.27
N ALA A 439 8.04 -6.66 19.50
CA ALA A 439 9.38 -7.01 19.05
C ALA A 439 10.29 -7.35 20.24
N ARG A 440 11.31 -8.19 20.01
CA ARG A 440 12.39 -8.42 21.00
C ARG A 440 13.51 -7.41 20.81
N VAL A 441 14.15 -7.04 21.91
CA VAL A 441 15.34 -6.18 21.95
C VAL A 441 16.58 -7.03 21.68
N TRP A 442 17.27 -6.79 20.56
CA TRP A 442 18.47 -7.51 20.16
C TRP A 442 19.75 -6.65 20.32
N PRO A 443 20.91 -7.26 20.66
CA PRO A 443 22.15 -6.53 20.93
C PRO A 443 22.72 -5.81 19.70
N ALA A 444 22.90 -4.49 19.81
CA ALA A 444 23.56 -3.67 18.78
C ALA A 444 25.04 -4.06 18.60
N SER A 445 25.69 -4.60 19.65
CA SER A 445 27.06 -5.13 19.59
C SER A 445 27.23 -6.37 18.70
N GLU A 446 26.13 -7.08 18.36
CA GLU A 446 26.12 -8.15 17.35
C GLU A 446 25.73 -7.63 15.94
N ASN A 447 25.71 -6.30 15.75
CA ASN A 447 25.19 -5.63 14.55
C ASN A 447 23.74 -6.06 14.22
N ARG A 448 22.90 -6.22 15.25
CA ARG A 448 21.47 -6.53 15.12
C ARG A 448 20.61 -5.29 15.27
N ILE A 449 19.54 -5.22 14.49
CA ILE A 449 18.48 -4.20 14.62
C ILE A 449 17.12 -4.91 14.57
N ALA A 450 16.23 -4.56 15.51
CA ALA A 450 14.84 -5.00 15.49
C ALA A 450 13.96 -3.98 14.74
N ILE A 451 13.02 -4.46 13.93
CA ILE A 451 12.01 -3.63 13.27
C ILE A 451 10.62 -4.19 13.57
N ALA A 452 9.76 -3.42 14.20
CA ALA A 452 8.32 -3.69 14.27
C ALA A 452 7.65 -3.02 13.07
N GLU A 453 7.31 -3.80 12.04
CA GLU A 453 6.81 -3.26 10.76
C GLU A 453 5.31 -3.47 10.54
N LEU A 454 4.60 -2.35 10.61
CA LEU A 454 3.16 -2.22 10.46
C LEU A 454 2.72 -2.54 9.02
N THR A 455 1.49 -3.03 8.90
CA THR A 455 0.99 -3.64 7.67
C THR A 455 -0.27 -2.97 7.12
N TYR A 456 -1.19 -2.47 7.96
CA TYR A 456 -2.62 -2.35 7.62
C TYR A 456 -3.16 -0.99 7.13
#